data_AF-A0A218QW78-F1
#
_entry.id   AF-A0A218QW78-F1
#
_cell.length_a   1.000
_cell.length_b   1.000
_cell.length_c   1.000
_cell.angle_alpha   90.00
_cell.angle_beta   90.00
_cell.angle_gamma   90.00
#
_symmetry.space_group_name_H-M   'P 1'
#
loop_
_entity.id
_entity.type
_entity.pdbx_description
1 polymer ?
#
loop_
_entity_poly.entity_id
_entity_poly.type
_entity_poly.pdbx_seq_one_letter_code
_entity_poly.pdbx_strand_id
1 'polypeptide(L)'
;MAGLTNDVCIVYPAISAIEDGYEVQVVVDAGGSPTTLADETALRRMENHGVILTSTNQVMAELAVSWSHDFGKTIQTIMYQEVLSKLINE
;
A
#
# COMPACT_ATOMS: atom_id res chain seq x y z
N MET A 1 0.41 -5.39 -1.52
CA MET A 1 -0.61 -6.09 -0.71
C MET A 1 -1.31 -5.10 0.21
N ALA A 2 -2.57 -5.34 0.55
CA ALA A 2 -3.39 -4.50 1.42
C ALA A 2 -4.47 -5.37 2.11
N GLY A 3 -5.01 -4.94 3.24
CA GLY A 3 -6.14 -5.61 3.89
C GLY A 3 -6.27 -5.31 5.38
N LEU A 4 -7.11 -6.08 6.08
CA LEU A 4 -7.41 -5.92 7.49
C LEU A 4 -7.33 -7.27 8.24
N THR A 5 -6.69 -7.37 9.40
CA THR A 5 -5.92 -6.31 10.11
C THR A 5 -4.42 -6.37 9.79
N ASN A 6 -3.70 -5.24 9.90
CA ASN A 6 -2.26 -5.26 9.64
C ASN A 6 -1.50 -6.09 10.68
N ASP A 7 -1.91 -6.02 11.95
CA ASP A 7 -1.31 -6.72 13.09
C ASP A 7 -1.51 -8.25 13.13
N VAL A 8 -2.35 -8.80 12.24
CA VAL A 8 -2.57 -10.25 12.13
C VAL A 8 -2.52 -10.70 10.66
N CYS A 9 -3.48 -10.28 9.85
CA CYS A 9 -3.68 -10.84 8.52
C CYS A 9 -2.63 -10.40 7.50
N ILE A 10 -1.99 -9.24 7.68
CA ILE A 10 -1.00 -8.72 6.72
C ILE A 10 0.43 -9.01 7.16
N VAL A 11 0.75 -8.82 8.45
CA VAL A 11 2.13 -8.97 8.94
C VAL A 11 2.73 -10.36 8.68
N TYR A 12 1.99 -11.45 8.93
CA TYR A 12 2.54 -12.79 8.76
C TYR A 12 2.71 -13.21 7.29
N PRO A 13 1.69 -13.01 6.41
CA PRO A 13 1.88 -13.33 5.00
C PRO A 13 2.90 -12.43 4.29
N ALA A 14 3.02 -11.16 4.68
CA ALA A 14 4.01 -10.26 4.11
C ALA A 14 5.44 -10.75 4.37
N ILE A 15 5.73 -11.11 5.62
CA ILE A 15 7.05 -11.63 6.02
C ILE A 15 7.31 -12.98 5.36
N SER A 16 6.32 -13.88 5.33
CA SER A 16 6.47 -15.18 4.67
C SER A 16 6.78 -15.02 3.17
N ALA A 17 6.14 -14.08 2.49
CA ALA A 17 6.42 -13.80 1.08
C ALA A 17 7.84 -13.23 0.85
N ILE A 18 8.37 -12.42 1.77
CA ILE A 18 9.78 -12.01 1.72
C ILE A 18 10.69 -13.25 1.86
N GLU A 19 10.38 -14.15 2.81
CA GLU A 19 11.16 -15.38 3.03
C GLU A 19 11.14 -16.31 1.81
N ASP A 20 10.02 -16.34 1.08
CA ASP A 20 9.88 -17.06 -0.20
C ASP A 20 10.58 -16.34 -1.39
N GLY A 21 11.19 -15.18 -1.17
CA GLY A 21 11.98 -14.44 -2.15
C GLY A 21 11.20 -13.46 -3.03
N TYR A 22 9.97 -13.10 -2.65
CA TYR A 22 9.20 -12.07 -3.35
C TYR A 22 9.61 -10.65 -2.92
N GLU A 23 9.40 -9.68 -3.82
CA GLU A 23 9.38 -8.26 -3.45
C GLU A 23 7.99 -7.90 -2.94
N VAL A 24 7.90 -7.47 -1.68
CA VAL A 24 6.61 -7.22 -1.02
C VAL A 24 6.48 -5.74 -0.69
N GLN A 25 5.45 -5.10 -1.25
CA GLN A 25 5.02 -3.77 -0.89
C GLN A 25 3.68 -3.83 -0.14
N VAL A 26 3.55 -3.20 1.04
CA VAL A 26 2.30 -3.08 1.80
C VAL A 26 1.73 -1.67 1.65
N VAL A 27 0.48 -1.57 1.23
CA VAL A 27 -0.25 -0.31 0.99
C VAL A 27 -0.95 0.12 2.29
N VAL A 28 -0.32 1.01 3.03
CA VAL A 28 -0.68 1.29 4.44
C VAL A 28 -1.98 2.08 4.60
N ASP A 29 -2.35 2.88 3.60
CA ASP A 29 -3.61 3.65 3.56
C ASP A 29 -4.79 2.86 2.98
N ALA A 30 -4.57 1.59 2.61
CA ALA A 30 -5.58 0.63 2.17
C ALA A 30 -5.76 -0.53 3.18
N GLY A 31 -5.27 -0.35 4.41
CA GLY A 31 -5.34 -1.31 5.50
C GLY A 31 -5.34 -0.62 6.86
N GLY A 32 -5.23 -1.40 7.93
CA GLY A 32 -5.25 -0.87 9.28
C GLY A 32 -5.42 -1.94 10.35
N SER A 33 -5.31 -1.55 11.62
CA SER A 33 -5.52 -2.42 12.78
C SER A 33 -6.49 -1.76 13.77
N PRO A 34 -7.05 -2.49 14.75
CA PRO A 34 -8.05 -1.93 15.67
C PRO A 34 -7.55 -0.76 16.53
N THR A 35 -6.23 -0.62 16.68
CA THR A 35 -5.61 0.52 17.40
C THR A 35 -4.39 1.02 16.64
N THR A 36 -4.08 2.31 16.78
CA THR A 36 -2.87 2.93 16.21
C THR A 36 -1.60 2.23 16.69
N LEU A 37 -1.51 1.88 17.98
CA LEU A 37 -0.34 1.21 18.52
C LEU A 37 -0.13 -0.17 17.88
N ALA A 38 -1.21 -0.94 17.71
CA ALA A 38 -1.14 -2.25 17.04
C ALA A 38 -0.70 -2.09 15.58
N ASP A 39 -1.27 -1.09 14.88
CA ASP A 39 -0.97 -0.83 13.48
C ASP A 39 0.49 -0.43 13.27
N GLU A 40 0.96 0.58 14.00
CA GLU A 40 2.34 1.04 13.92
C GLU A 40 3.34 -0.07 14.29
N THR A 41 3.00 -0.90 15.27
CA THR A 41 3.85 -2.03 15.68
C THR A 41 3.95 -3.06 14.55
N ALA A 42 2.85 -3.36 13.87
CA ALA A 42 2.81 -4.27 12.73
C ALA A 42 3.62 -3.72 11.54
N LEU A 43 3.40 -2.44 11.20
CA LEU A 43 4.12 -1.77 10.12
C LEU A 43 5.64 -1.77 10.36
N ARG A 44 6.09 -1.39 11.55
CA ARG A 44 7.52 -1.44 11.93
C ARG A 44 8.08 -2.86 11.86
N ARG A 45 7.31 -3.87 12.27
CA ARG A 45 7.75 -5.28 12.19
C ARG A 45 7.96 -5.72 10.75
N MET A 46 7.04 -5.36 9.84
CA MET A 46 7.15 -5.67 8.42
C MET A 46 8.35 -4.96 7.78
N GLU A 47 8.50 -3.65 8.02
CA GLU A 47 9.63 -2.86 7.52
C GLU A 47 10.98 -3.45 7.95
N ASN A 48 11.10 -3.85 9.22
CA ASN A 48 12.31 -4.52 9.74
C ASN A 48 12.62 -5.88 9.08
N HIS A 49 11.66 -6.50 8.40
CA HIS A 49 11.86 -7.74 7.64
C HIS A 49 12.00 -7.48 6.14
N GLY A 50 12.17 -6.22 5.70
CA GLY A 50 12.41 -5.89 4.30
C GLY A 50 11.14 -5.69 3.46
N VAL A 51 9.97 -5.66 4.09
CA VAL A 51 8.73 -5.26 3.40
C VAL A 51 8.76 -3.74 3.14
N ILE A 52 8.49 -3.33 1.92
CA ILE A 52 8.39 -1.91 1.56
C ILE A 52 7.02 -1.39 2.00
N LEU A 53 7.00 -0.34 2.82
CA LEU A 53 5.76 0.36 3.14
C LEU A 53 5.51 1.44 2.09
N THR A 54 4.29 1.48 1.54
CA THR A 54 3.89 2.40 0.49
C THR A 54 2.44 2.86 0.70
N SER A 55 1.99 3.81 -0.11
CA SER A 55 0.61 4.32 -0.12
C SER A 55 -0.06 4.02 -1.46
N THR A 56 -1.39 4.10 -1.49
CA THR A 56 -2.18 3.85 -2.69
C THR A 56 -1.74 4.77 -3.82
N ASN A 57 -1.49 6.05 -3.49
CA ASN A 57 -1.01 7.03 -4.46
C ASN A 57 0.39 6.71 -5.00
N GLN A 58 1.31 6.24 -4.16
CA GLN A 58 2.67 5.86 -4.59
C GLN A 58 2.64 4.65 -5.52
N VAL A 59 1.91 3.58 -5.18
CA VAL A 59 1.79 2.40 -6.05
C VAL A 59 1.19 2.76 -7.40
N MET A 60 0.16 3.60 -7.42
CA MET A 60 -0.44 4.08 -8.68
C MET A 60 0.58 4.88 -9.52
N ALA A 61 1.38 5.72 -8.88
CA ALA A 61 2.43 6.47 -9.57
C ALA A 61 3.56 5.57 -10.11
N GLU A 62 3.95 4.54 -9.37
CA GLU A 62 4.92 3.53 -9.81
C GLU A 62 4.42 2.78 -11.05
N LEU A 63 3.13 2.39 -11.06
CA LEU A 63 2.49 1.73 -12.20
C LEU A 63 2.37 2.64 -13.42
N ALA A 64 2.18 3.95 -13.24
CA ALA A 64 2.00 4.87 -14.36
C ALA A 64 3.24 4.90 -15.28
N VAL A 65 4.45 4.79 -14.72
CA VAL A 65 5.78 4.87 -15.37
C VAL A 65 6.05 6.18 -16.13
N SER A 66 5.14 6.58 -17.02
CA SER A 66 5.14 7.85 -17.75
C SER A 66 3.72 8.41 -17.91
N TRP A 67 3.53 9.65 -17.48
CA TRP A 67 2.25 10.38 -17.58
C TRP A 67 1.91 10.83 -19.01
N SER A 68 2.87 10.83 -19.93
CA SER A 68 2.63 11.24 -21.32
C SER A 68 1.98 10.13 -22.16
N HIS A 69 2.10 8.86 -21.74
CA HIS A 69 1.46 7.72 -22.40
C HIS A 69 0.00 7.55 -21.98
N ASP A 70 -0.79 6.94 -22.86
CA ASP A 70 -2.23 6.73 -22.63
C ASP A 70 -2.53 5.85 -21.41
N PHE A 71 -1.64 4.92 -21.08
CA PHE A 71 -1.72 4.15 -19.83
C PHE A 71 -1.58 5.05 -18.59
N GLY A 72 -0.56 5.94 -18.57
CA GLY A 72 -0.37 6.91 -17.49
C GLY A 72 -1.55 7.87 -17.34
N LYS A 73 -2.15 8.33 -18.45
CA LYS A 73 -3.37 9.16 -18.43
C LYS A 73 -4.58 8.40 -17.86
N THR A 74 -4.68 7.11 -18.14
CA THR A 74 -5.73 6.24 -17.58
C THR A 74 -5.58 6.12 -16.07
N ILE A 75 -4.36 5.82 -15.60
CA ILE A 75 -4.03 5.78 -14.18
C ILE A 75 -4.29 7.12 -13.50
N GLN A 76 -3.93 8.24 -14.13
CA GLN A 76 -4.22 9.58 -13.63
C GLN A 76 -5.72 9.82 -13.42
N THR A 77 -6.54 9.36 -14.37
CA THR A 77 -8.00 9.49 -14.28
C THR A 77 -8.55 8.67 -13.11
N ILE A 78 -8.12 7.41 -12.97
CA ILE A 78 -8.53 6.54 -11.85
C ILE A 78 -8.09 7.15 -10.52
N MET A 79 -6.83 7.55 -10.41
CA MET A 79 -6.28 8.16 -9.20
C MET A 79 -7.05 9.42 -8.80
N TYR A 80 -7.40 10.28 -9.75
CA TYR A 80 -8.22 11.45 -9.46
C TYR A 80 -9.62 11.08 -8.99
N GLN A 81 -10.31 10.20 -9.74
CA GLN A 81 -11.71 9.87 -9.47
C GLN A 81 -11.89 9.03 -8.20
N GLU A 82 -11.04 8.04 -7.98
CA GLU A 82 -11.25 7.03 -6.95
C GLU A 82 -10.48 7.27 -5.66
N VAL A 83 -9.38 8.04 -5.72
CA VAL A 83 -8.50 8.26 -4.57
C VAL A 83 -8.55 9.72 -4.16
N LEU A 84 -8.06 10.64 -5.00
CA LEU A 84 -7.89 12.05 -4.62
C LEU A 84 -9.22 12.76 -4.40
N SER A 85 -10.23 12.55 -5.24
CA SER A 85 -11.52 13.22 -5.10
C SER A 85 -12.22 12.93 -3.77
N LYS A 86 -12.02 11.73 -3.22
CA LYS A 86 -12.62 11.32 -1.93
C LYS A 86 -11.94 12.01 -0.75
N LEU A 87 -10.65 12.35 -0.88
CA LEU A 87 -9.87 13.02 0.17
C LEU A 87 -10.06 14.54 0.21
N ILE A 88 -10.47 15.16 -0.91
CA ILE A 88 -10.59 16.63 -1.04
C ILE A 88 -12.02 17.11 -0.69
N ASN A 89 -13.00 16.20 -0.68
CA ASN A 89 -14.41 16.52 -0.47
C ASN A 89 -14.93 16.16 0.95
N GLU A 90 -14.03 15.82 1.86
CA GLU A 90 -14.30 15.72 3.32
C GLU A 90 -13.75 16.95 4.04
#